data_AF-A0A372F8E0-F1
#
_entry.id   AF-A0A372F8E0-F1
#
_cell.length_a   1.000
_cell.length_b   1.000
_cell.length_c   1.000
_cell.angle_alpha   90.00
_cell.angle_beta   90.00
_cell.angle_gamma   90.00
#
_symmetry.space_group_name_H-M   'P 1'
#
loop_
_entity.id
_entity.type
_entity.pdbx_description
1 polymer ?
#
loop_
_entity_poly.entity_id
_entity_poly.type
_entity_poly.pdbx_seq_one_letter_code
_entity_poly.pdbx_strand_id
1 'polypeptide(L)'
;MLRIFLCFFTFQAFAQIPTNTWLTHNNYVNLKGVEIVEKKVYAFSDNGFFYYDKTNKQSIKLSKTDGLAETNIAQIRYNSSLKSLLIAYDSGNLDLVDIDSDGLLDEIHNIDFIKNTSTIQTSKRINAIEFQGEFAYLASDFGLVVLDTKKAEIKETYQNIGGGGKAVSLKQIAFARDSIFVNTTDGILGAKFAANINLQFYGNWKPITDNQLFKPKQYPQDVLIKNPLEIETDAEGKVWIADDGNGLISNWEGSFKNYSPSGPKGEISELFYLESKIYTKGTTGNQFTNNEWQTIALNQLPTYSKDVIDNYGFRWQMVSNGVRVTEDASKQTRLYTIGKNSGNLPSTIVNTIAIDKEGTIWIGTNDGIAAVIPARDIFSRIVDAYTPFNSQGRRILLQETVKKIVVDGGNRKWIGTNNGLNLFVPTVDELTQNFTEANSPLPTNEIVDLTIDVVSGEVFVLTPKGLLSYQSDASEPKEDLSGVKIFPNPIRPDYQGVMTISGLRDNSAVKITDASGRLIYETKSNGGTASWNLNNSTESRTISGIYMVFCIAEDGSESFVGKVAIIK
;
A
#
# COMPACT_ATOMS: atom_id res chain seq x y z
N MET A 1 42.21 39.25 11.92
CA MET A 1 41.16 38.47 12.63
C MET A 1 40.44 37.64 11.57
N LEU A 2 40.91 36.41 11.34
CA LEU A 2 40.45 35.53 10.25
C LEU A 2 39.20 34.78 10.74
N ARG A 3 38.03 35.05 10.16
CA ARG A 3 36.78 34.36 10.49
C ARG A 3 36.70 33.06 9.69
N ILE A 4 36.82 31.93 10.38
CA ILE A 4 36.57 30.60 9.84
C ILE A 4 35.05 30.39 9.81
N PHE A 5 34.49 30.26 8.61
CA PHE A 5 33.10 29.85 8.40
C PHE A 5 33.04 28.32 8.51
N LEU A 6 32.45 27.78 9.58
CA LEU A 6 32.13 26.36 9.68
C LEU A 6 30.81 26.10 8.95
N CYS A 7 30.87 25.53 7.74
CA CYS A 7 29.69 24.97 7.10
C CYS A 7 29.35 23.63 7.76
N PHE A 8 28.25 23.58 8.52
CA PHE A 8 27.65 22.34 8.97
C PHE A 8 26.89 21.70 7.80
N PHE A 9 27.50 20.71 7.15
CA PHE A 9 26.73 19.78 6.31
C PHE A 9 25.98 18.83 7.23
N THR A 10 24.66 18.98 7.30
CA THR A 10 23.78 17.97 7.90
C THR A 10 23.71 16.78 6.95
N PHE A 11 24.46 15.72 7.22
CA PHE A 11 24.23 14.42 6.59
C PHE A 11 22.90 13.87 7.14
N GLN A 12 21.88 13.77 6.28
CA GLN A 12 20.73 12.92 6.58
C GLN A 12 21.23 11.47 6.57
N ALA A 13 21.31 10.85 7.74
CA ALA A 13 21.47 9.41 7.85
C ALA A 13 20.10 8.77 7.54
N PHE A 14 19.96 8.15 6.38
CA PHE A 14 18.83 7.26 6.14
C PHE A 14 19.01 6.03 7.02
N ALA A 15 18.04 5.76 7.89
CA ALA A 15 17.99 4.50 8.62
C ALA A 15 17.80 3.36 7.61
N GLN A 16 18.67 2.35 7.66
CA GLN A 16 18.58 1.20 6.76
C GLN A 16 17.41 0.31 7.19
N ILE A 17 16.47 0.04 6.28
CA ILE A 17 15.28 -0.75 6.56
C ILE A 17 15.70 -2.21 6.77
N PRO A 18 15.27 -2.86 7.87
CA PRO A 18 15.57 -4.27 8.09
C PRO A 18 15.01 -5.14 6.96
N THR A 19 15.77 -6.15 6.52
CA THR A 19 15.24 -7.11 5.54
C THR A 19 14.10 -7.93 6.12
N ASN A 20 13.25 -8.47 5.26
CA ASN A 20 12.02 -9.18 5.58
C ASN A 20 10.99 -8.35 6.35
N THR A 21 10.85 -7.07 6.00
CA THR A 21 9.84 -6.18 6.59
C THR A 21 8.96 -5.53 5.53
N TRP A 22 7.75 -5.19 5.94
CA TRP A 22 6.77 -4.49 5.10
C TRP A 22 6.69 -3.01 5.48
N LEU A 23 6.47 -2.17 4.47
CA LEU A 23 6.19 -0.76 4.57
C LEU A 23 4.93 -0.43 3.78
N THR A 24 4.10 0.46 4.30
CA THR A 24 2.86 0.89 3.61
C THR A 24 3.05 2.29 3.02
N HIS A 25 2.65 2.47 1.77
CA HIS A 25 2.68 3.74 1.05
C HIS A 25 1.27 4.27 0.86
N ASN A 26 0.80 5.07 1.82
CA ASN A 26 -0.57 5.57 1.83
C ASN A 26 -0.79 6.74 0.86
N ASN A 27 -2.02 6.87 0.36
CA ASN A 27 -2.47 7.99 -0.44
C ASN A 27 -2.90 9.16 0.47
N TYR A 28 -2.35 10.35 0.25
CA TYR A 28 -2.69 11.57 1.00
C TYR A 28 -3.39 12.63 0.13
N VAL A 29 -3.79 12.25 -1.09
CA VAL A 29 -4.64 13.01 -2.01
C VAL A 29 -5.99 12.28 -2.18
N ASN A 30 -7.03 12.96 -2.68
CA ASN A 30 -8.41 12.45 -2.78
C ASN A 30 -9.01 12.14 -1.38
N LEU A 31 -9.16 13.19 -0.58
CA LEU A 31 -9.66 13.06 0.78
C LEU A 31 -11.14 12.71 0.79
N LYS A 32 -11.51 11.76 1.64
CA LYS A 32 -12.91 11.38 1.88
C LYS A 32 -13.57 12.22 2.96
N GLY A 33 -12.77 12.74 3.88
CA GLY A 33 -13.28 13.60 4.93
C GLY A 33 -12.20 14.33 5.72
N VAL A 34 -12.66 15.27 6.53
CA VAL A 34 -11.84 16.20 7.32
C VAL A 34 -12.54 16.50 8.64
N GLU A 35 -11.79 16.62 9.73
CA GLU A 35 -12.32 16.95 11.04
C GLU A 35 -11.38 17.87 11.81
N ILE A 36 -11.92 18.86 12.50
CA ILE A 36 -11.15 19.81 13.29
C ILE A 36 -11.05 19.29 14.72
N VAL A 37 -9.83 18.98 15.14
CA VAL A 37 -9.55 18.37 16.43
C VAL A 37 -8.59 19.27 17.20
N GLU A 38 -9.13 20.10 18.08
CA GLU A 38 -8.36 21.07 18.86
C GLU A 38 -7.46 21.95 17.97
N LYS A 39 -6.13 21.78 18.08
CA LYS A 39 -5.11 22.52 17.32
C LYS A 39 -4.74 21.85 15.99
N LYS A 40 -5.37 20.72 15.66
CA LYS A 40 -5.10 19.95 14.45
C LYS A 40 -6.32 19.94 13.51
N VAL A 41 -6.04 19.65 12.24
CA VAL A 41 -7.07 19.33 11.24
C VAL A 41 -6.75 17.93 10.74
N TYR A 42 -7.54 16.95 11.15
CA TYR A 42 -7.39 15.56 10.71
C TYR A 42 -8.04 15.38 9.34
N ALA A 43 -7.43 14.56 8.50
CA ALA A 43 -7.93 14.25 7.17
C ALA A 43 -7.60 12.81 6.80
N PHE A 44 -8.51 12.17 6.06
CA PHE A 44 -8.35 10.78 5.62
C PHE A 44 -8.74 10.58 4.15
N SER A 45 -8.14 9.57 3.53
CA SER A 45 -8.44 9.08 2.18
C SER A 45 -8.84 7.59 2.26
N ASP A 46 -8.83 6.86 1.14
CA ASP A 46 -9.02 5.40 1.12
C ASP A 46 -8.08 4.63 2.06
N ASN A 47 -6.82 5.04 2.15
CA ASN A 47 -5.80 4.30 2.90
C ASN A 47 -4.76 5.21 3.61
N GLY A 48 -4.96 6.52 3.58
CA GLY A 48 -4.13 7.48 4.30
C GLY A 48 -4.90 8.18 5.39
N PHE A 49 -4.22 8.43 6.50
CA PHE A 49 -4.72 9.22 7.62
C PHE A 49 -3.59 10.13 8.09
N PHE A 50 -3.89 11.40 8.31
CA PHE A 50 -2.91 12.38 8.75
C PHE A 50 -3.62 13.54 9.44
N TYR A 51 -2.84 14.38 10.12
CA TYR A 51 -3.33 15.68 10.56
C TYR A 51 -2.40 16.81 10.14
N TYR A 52 -2.96 17.97 9.89
CA TYR A 52 -2.25 19.24 9.76
C TYR A 52 -2.24 19.96 11.11
N ASP A 53 -1.06 20.29 11.60
CA ASP A 53 -0.88 21.06 12.82
C ASP A 53 -0.90 22.56 12.49
N LYS A 54 -1.95 23.25 12.98
CA LYS A 54 -2.18 24.67 12.73
C LYS A 54 -1.09 25.56 13.34
N THR A 55 -0.35 25.07 14.32
CA THR A 55 0.67 25.83 15.07
C THR A 55 1.99 25.85 14.34
N ASN A 56 2.50 24.67 13.98
CA ASN A 56 3.82 24.54 13.31
C ASN A 56 3.71 24.47 11.77
N LYS A 57 2.49 24.41 11.24
CA LYS A 57 2.17 24.37 9.81
C LYS A 57 2.73 23.14 9.08
N GLN A 58 2.72 21.99 9.75
CA GLN A 58 3.19 20.72 9.19
C GLN A 58 2.09 19.65 9.18
N SER A 59 2.19 18.74 8.21
CA SER A 59 1.34 17.55 8.13
C SER A 59 2.07 16.33 8.69
N ILE A 60 1.42 15.56 9.56
CA ILE A 60 1.97 14.37 10.21
C ILE A 60 1.07 13.17 9.89
N LYS A 61 1.70 12.10 9.41
CA LYS A 61 1.04 10.87 8.94
C LYS A 61 0.76 9.93 10.12
N LEU A 62 -0.36 9.23 10.07
CA LEU A 62 -0.79 8.24 11.04
C LEU A 62 -1.06 6.89 10.36
N SER A 63 -0.91 5.81 11.11
CA SER A 63 -0.96 4.43 10.63
C SER A 63 -1.29 3.45 11.77
N LYS A 64 -1.33 2.15 11.47
CA LYS A 64 -1.52 1.10 12.48
C LYS A 64 -0.42 1.05 13.53
N THR A 65 0.81 1.48 13.20
CA THR A 65 1.90 1.51 14.18
C THR A 65 1.67 2.56 15.28
N ASP A 66 0.76 3.51 15.03
CA ASP A 66 0.32 4.52 15.98
C ASP A 66 -0.85 4.04 16.85
N GLY A 67 -1.16 2.73 16.80
CA GLY A 67 -2.19 2.09 17.65
C GLY A 67 -3.55 1.90 17.00
N LEU A 68 -3.74 2.38 15.77
CA LEU A 68 -5.00 2.25 15.01
C LEU A 68 -5.26 0.80 14.58
N ALA A 69 -6.52 0.37 14.65
CA ALA A 69 -6.89 -1.01 14.32
C ALA A 69 -6.81 -1.32 12.81
N GLU A 70 -7.22 -0.37 11.97
CA GLU A 70 -7.39 -0.55 10.52
C GLU A 70 -6.89 0.67 9.71
N THR A 71 -6.77 0.52 8.39
CA THR A 71 -6.26 1.57 7.48
C THR A 71 -7.36 2.23 6.63
N ASN A 72 -8.48 1.53 6.40
CA ASN A 72 -9.50 1.97 5.45
C ASN A 72 -10.60 2.75 6.20
N ILE A 73 -10.30 4.00 6.53
CA ILE A 73 -11.21 4.87 7.28
C ILE A 73 -12.39 5.28 6.38
N ALA A 74 -13.59 5.09 6.92
CA ALA A 74 -14.84 5.44 6.27
C ALA A 74 -15.37 6.81 6.71
N GLN A 75 -15.20 7.14 8.00
CA GLN A 75 -15.60 8.41 8.60
C GLN A 75 -14.82 8.67 9.90
N ILE A 76 -14.55 9.93 10.23
CA ILE A 76 -14.08 10.35 11.55
C ILE A 76 -14.96 11.48 12.06
N ARG A 77 -15.22 11.55 13.37
CA ARG A 77 -15.85 12.73 13.99
C ARG A 77 -15.34 13.00 15.39
N TYR A 78 -15.18 14.28 15.72
CA TYR A 78 -14.65 14.73 16.99
C TYR A 78 -15.75 15.26 17.92
N ASN A 79 -15.71 14.81 19.18
CA ASN A 79 -16.53 15.33 20.24
C ASN A 79 -15.68 16.21 21.16
N SER A 80 -15.72 17.52 20.94
CA SER A 80 -14.94 18.50 21.70
C SER A 80 -15.30 18.56 23.19
N SER A 81 -16.52 18.17 23.57
CA SER A 81 -16.94 18.19 24.98
C SER A 81 -16.34 17.03 25.77
N LEU A 82 -16.17 15.88 25.12
CA LEU A 82 -15.57 14.69 25.73
C LEU A 82 -14.08 14.54 25.40
N LYS A 83 -13.56 15.36 24.47
CA LYS A 83 -12.22 15.22 23.89
C LYS A 83 -11.97 13.82 23.34
N SER A 84 -12.94 13.32 22.58
CA SER A 84 -12.86 11.99 21.99
C SER A 84 -13.08 12.06 20.48
N LEU A 85 -12.18 11.47 19.70
CA LEU A 85 -12.31 11.27 18.26
C LEU A 85 -12.84 9.84 18.02
N LEU A 86 -13.95 9.71 17.30
CA LEU A 86 -14.42 8.42 16.83
C LEU A 86 -13.98 8.21 15.38
N ILE A 87 -13.26 7.14 15.12
CA ILE A 87 -12.79 6.71 13.80
C ILE A 87 -13.58 5.46 13.42
N ALA A 88 -14.27 5.49 12.28
CA ALA A 88 -15.00 4.34 11.75
C ALA A 88 -14.36 3.84 10.45
N TYR A 89 -14.27 2.52 10.32
CA TYR A 89 -13.65 1.85 9.16
C TYR A 89 -14.70 1.28 8.20
N ASP A 90 -14.31 1.04 6.94
CA ASP A 90 -15.21 0.46 5.93
C ASP A 90 -15.74 -0.93 6.33
N SER A 91 -15.01 -1.66 7.17
CA SER A 91 -15.40 -2.96 7.72
C SER A 91 -16.50 -2.89 8.79
N GLY A 92 -16.83 -1.69 9.27
CA GLY A 92 -17.70 -1.46 10.42
C GLY A 92 -16.97 -1.54 11.77
N ASN A 93 -15.65 -1.77 11.79
CA ASN A 93 -14.85 -1.61 13.00
C ASN A 93 -14.77 -0.12 13.40
N LEU A 94 -14.56 0.15 14.68
CA LEU A 94 -14.42 1.51 15.20
C LEU A 94 -13.20 1.61 16.13
N ASP A 95 -12.53 2.76 16.13
CA ASP A 95 -11.61 3.16 17.20
C ASP A 95 -12.17 4.41 17.87
N LEU A 96 -12.37 4.32 19.19
CA LEU A 96 -12.68 5.47 20.03
C LEU A 96 -11.38 5.96 20.67
N VAL A 97 -10.98 7.17 20.34
CA VAL A 97 -9.67 7.71 20.70
C VAL A 97 -9.82 8.92 21.61
N ASP A 98 -9.17 8.86 22.77
CA ASP A 98 -9.03 10.02 23.65
C ASP A 98 -7.99 10.99 23.06
N ILE A 99 -8.30 12.28 23.15
CA ILE A 99 -7.53 13.36 22.53
C ILE A 99 -7.00 14.31 23.60
N ASP A 100 -5.70 14.59 23.53
CA ASP A 100 -5.05 15.53 24.43
C ASP A 100 -5.39 17.01 24.10
N SER A 101 -4.88 17.95 24.91
CA SER A 101 -5.11 19.38 24.68
C SER A 101 -4.45 19.96 23.43
N ASP A 102 -3.49 19.25 22.83
CA ASP A 102 -2.82 19.65 21.59
C ASP A 102 -3.43 18.98 20.35
N GLY A 103 -4.43 18.12 20.54
CA GLY A 103 -5.12 17.38 19.50
C GLY A 103 -4.40 16.12 19.05
N LEU A 104 -3.53 15.53 19.88
CA LEU A 104 -2.85 14.26 19.61
C LEU A 104 -3.65 13.08 20.15
N LEU A 105 -3.45 11.91 19.52
CA LEU A 105 -4.02 10.64 19.99
C LEU A 105 -3.37 10.24 21.31
N ASP A 106 -4.18 9.85 22.30
CA ASP A 106 -3.73 9.33 23.59
C ASP A 106 -4.12 7.84 23.73
N GLU A 107 -5.21 7.52 24.44
CA GLU A 107 -5.71 6.15 24.58
C GLU A 107 -6.63 5.77 23.39
N ILE A 108 -6.39 4.60 22.78
CA ILE A 108 -7.18 4.08 21.65
C ILE A 108 -7.92 2.82 22.08
N HIS A 109 -9.25 2.86 22.04
CA HIS A 109 -10.12 1.73 22.33
C HIS A 109 -10.75 1.18 21.04
N ASN A 110 -10.36 -0.02 20.64
CA ASN A 110 -10.95 -0.70 19.50
C ASN A 110 -12.32 -1.34 19.84
N ILE A 111 -13.33 -1.11 19.00
CA ILE A 111 -14.71 -1.62 19.13
C ILE A 111 -15.09 -2.39 17.86
N ASP A 112 -14.90 -3.71 17.88
CA ASP A 112 -15.05 -4.59 16.71
C ASP A 112 -16.41 -5.31 16.60
N PHE A 113 -17.35 -4.99 17.49
CA PHE A 113 -18.65 -5.67 17.59
C PHE A 113 -19.44 -5.66 16.27
N ILE A 114 -19.53 -4.50 15.62
CA ILE A 114 -20.26 -4.36 14.34
C ILE A 114 -19.55 -5.19 13.26
N LYS A 115 -18.22 -5.12 13.18
CA LYS A 115 -17.42 -5.92 12.24
C LYS A 115 -17.65 -7.42 12.41
N ASN A 116 -17.70 -7.91 13.64
CA ASN A 116 -17.72 -9.35 13.94
C ASN A 116 -19.13 -9.96 14.07
N THR A 117 -20.21 -9.18 14.13
CA THR A 117 -21.56 -9.77 14.26
C THR A 117 -21.99 -10.57 13.02
N SER A 118 -22.49 -11.78 13.20
CA SER A 118 -23.01 -12.63 12.11
C SER A 118 -24.46 -12.32 11.71
N THR A 119 -25.16 -11.50 12.51
CA THR A 119 -26.58 -11.15 12.28
C THR A 119 -26.77 -10.17 11.12
N ILE A 120 -25.74 -9.40 10.77
CA ILE A 120 -25.75 -8.46 9.65
C ILE A 120 -24.90 -9.06 8.52
N GLN A 121 -25.57 -9.48 7.44
CA GLN A 121 -24.93 -10.08 6.27
C GLN A 121 -24.70 -9.11 5.11
N THR A 122 -25.13 -7.86 5.26
CA THR A 122 -24.91 -6.78 4.30
C THR A 122 -23.62 -6.03 4.59
N SER A 123 -23.29 -5.04 3.75
CA SER A 123 -22.25 -4.05 4.07
C SER A 123 -22.47 -3.49 5.48
N LYS A 124 -21.37 -3.36 6.22
CA LYS A 124 -21.31 -2.83 7.59
C LYS A 124 -20.67 -1.44 7.66
N ARG A 125 -20.44 -0.83 6.49
CA ARG A 125 -19.79 0.47 6.35
C ARG A 125 -20.57 1.53 7.13
N ILE A 126 -19.83 2.35 7.87
CA ILE A 126 -20.33 3.58 8.50
C ILE A 126 -20.18 4.73 7.51
N ASN A 127 -21.30 5.38 7.19
CA ASN A 127 -21.40 6.44 6.20
C ASN A 127 -21.33 7.85 6.83
N ALA A 128 -21.84 8.02 8.05
CA ALA A 128 -21.72 9.28 8.81
C ALA A 128 -21.77 9.01 10.32
N ILE A 129 -21.21 9.94 11.09
CA ILE A 129 -21.20 9.92 12.56
C ILE A 129 -21.74 11.26 13.02
N GLU A 130 -22.60 11.29 14.03
CA GLU A 130 -23.03 12.53 14.67
C GLU A 130 -23.13 12.34 16.19
N PHE A 131 -22.59 13.29 16.94
CA PHE A 131 -22.65 13.25 18.41
C PHE A 131 -23.87 13.98 18.96
N GLN A 132 -24.48 13.40 20.00
CA GLN A 132 -25.41 14.07 20.91
C GLN A 132 -25.02 13.74 22.35
N GLY A 133 -24.29 14.67 22.98
CA GLY A 133 -23.71 14.45 24.29
C GLY A 133 -22.68 13.33 24.27
N GLU A 134 -22.94 12.25 25.00
CA GLU A 134 -22.07 11.07 25.10
C GLU A 134 -22.43 9.93 24.13
N PHE A 135 -23.44 10.13 23.29
CA PHE A 135 -23.84 9.13 22.31
C PHE A 135 -23.37 9.53 20.91
N ALA A 136 -22.76 8.59 20.21
CA ALA A 136 -22.46 8.70 18.80
C ALA A 136 -23.53 7.96 17.99
N TYR A 137 -24.16 8.66 17.06
CA TYR A 137 -25.14 8.12 16.13
C TYR A 137 -24.43 7.82 14.81
N LEU A 138 -24.43 6.55 14.39
CA LEU A 138 -23.73 6.07 13.23
C LEU A 138 -24.75 5.73 12.13
N ALA A 139 -24.70 6.46 11.03
CA ALA A 139 -25.40 6.09 9.81
C ALA A 139 -24.61 4.99 9.14
N SER A 140 -25.24 3.86 8.86
CA SER A 140 -24.58 2.72 8.23
C SER A 140 -25.37 2.19 7.05
N ASP A 141 -24.77 1.30 6.27
CA ASP A 141 -25.47 0.63 5.17
C ASP A 141 -26.60 -0.30 5.62
N PHE A 142 -26.67 -0.64 6.91
CA PHE A 142 -27.69 -1.54 7.47
C PHE A 142 -28.66 -0.85 8.45
N GLY A 143 -28.51 0.45 8.70
CA GLY A 143 -29.38 1.19 9.62
C GLY A 143 -28.68 2.28 10.43
N LEU A 144 -29.35 2.74 11.47
CA LEU A 144 -28.83 3.69 12.45
C LEU A 144 -28.33 2.93 13.69
N VAL A 145 -27.10 3.18 14.12
CA VAL A 145 -26.52 2.60 15.34
C VAL A 145 -26.29 3.70 16.37
N VAL A 146 -26.53 3.41 17.65
CA VAL A 146 -26.21 4.32 18.75
C VAL A 146 -25.12 3.69 19.60
N LEU A 147 -23.97 4.33 19.65
CA LEU A 147 -22.83 3.97 20.47
C LEU A 147 -22.82 4.82 21.75
N ASP A 148 -22.72 4.18 22.91
CA ASP A 148 -22.37 4.85 24.17
C ASP A 148 -20.85 4.99 24.22
N THR A 149 -20.36 6.22 24.08
CA THR A 149 -18.90 6.44 23.97
C THR A 149 -18.21 6.39 25.32
N LYS A 150 -18.90 6.52 26.45
CA LYS A 150 -18.25 6.37 27.76
C LYS A 150 -18.01 4.91 28.12
N LYS A 151 -18.86 4.02 27.62
CA LYS A 151 -18.79 2.59 27.88
C LYS A 151 -18.19 1.79 26.72
N ALA A 152 -17.96 2.43 25.58
CA ALA A 152 -17.53 1.79 24.34
C ALA A 152 -18.46 0.62 23.92
N GLU A 153 -19.78 0.77 24.11
CA GLU A 153 -20.77 -0.28 23.84
C GLU A 153 -21.89 0.19 22.91
N ILE A 154 -22.41 -0.73 22.08
CA ILE A 154 -23.59 -0.45 21.26
C ILE A 154 -24.81 -0.42 22.18
N LYS A 155 -25.43 0.75 22.28
CA LYS A 155 -26.65 0.97 23.06
C LYS A 155 -27.88 0.47 22.31
N GLU A 156 -28.05 0.92 21.07
CA GLU A 156 -29.25 0.65 20.26
C GLU A 156 -28.90 0.49 18.77
N THR A 157 -29.74 -0.22 18.03
CA THR A 157 -29.58 -0.40 16.58
C THR A 157 -30.95 -0.44 15.88
N TYR A 158 -31.19 0.53 15.02
CA TYR A 158 -32.44 0.72 14.27
C TYR A 158 -32.23 0.37 12.79
N GLN A 159 -32.55 -0.87 12.42
CA GLN A 159 -32.35 -1.37 11.05
C GLN A 159 -33.57 -1.13 10.14
N ASN A 160 -34.77 -1.23 10.71
CA ASN A 160 -36.03 -1.35 9.98
C ASN A 160 -36.88 -0.08 10.05
N ILE A 161 -36.26 1.08 9.83
CA ILE A 161 -36.93 2.39 9.98
C ILE A 161 -37.60 2.90 8.70
N GLY A 162 -37.42 2.19 7.58
CA GLY A 162 -38.04 2.54 6.30
C GLY A 162 -39.55 2.30 6.27
N GLY A 163 -40.19 2.76 5.20
CA GLY A 163 -41.63 2.61 4.99
C GLY A 163 -42.08 1.14 5.14
N GLY A 164 -43.06 0.89 6.01
CA GLY A 164 -43.55 -0.46 6.29
C GLY A 164 -42.60 -1.34 7.12
N GLY A 165 -41.56 -0.77 7.75
CA GLY A 165 -40.58 -1.53 8.52
C GLY A 165 -39.47 -2.14 7.67
N LYS A 166 -39.21 -1.58 6.48
CA LYS A 166 -38.15 -2.03 5.57
C LYS A 166 -36.76 -1.58 6.06
N ALA A 167 -35.75 -2.41 5.84
CA ALA A 167 -34.36 -2.01 6.04
C ALA A 167 -33.90 -0.99 4.98
N VAL A 168 -33.18 0.03 5.42
CA VAL A 168 -32.69 1.13 4.57
C VAL A 168 -31.25 1.50 4.92
N SER A 169 -30.42 1.80 3.92
CA SER A 169 -29.05 2.32 4.11
C SER A 169 -29.13 3.81 4.41
N LEU A 170 -28.41 4.26 5.44
CA LEU A 170 -28.34 5.65 5.86
C LEU A 170 -27.03 6.27 5.39
N LYS A 171 -27.11 7.44 4.77
CA LYS A 171 -25.96 8.17 4.23
C LYS A 171 -25.52 9.34 5.10
N GLN A 172 -26.44 9.99 5.79
CA GLN A 172 -26.15 11.15 6.64
C GLN A 172 -27.16 11.24 7.78
N ILE A 173 -26.74 11.86 8.90
CA ILE A 173 -27.57 12.19 10.05
C ILE A 173 -27.51 13.70 10.24
N ALA A 174 -28.63 14.30 10.67
CA ALA A 174 -28.65 15.66 11.16
C ALA A 174 -29.58 15.77 12.36
N PHE A 175 -29.17 16.55 13.35
CA PHE A 175 -30.00 16.85 14.52
C PHE A 175 -30.53 18.28 14.43
N ALA A 176 -31.82 18.42 14.68
CA ALA A 176 -32.42 19.67 15.11
C ALA A 176 -32.74 19.59 16.61
N ARG A 177 -33.16 20.72 17.19
CA ARG A 177 -33.42 20.83 18.64
C ARG A 177 -34.39 19.76 19.16
N ASP A 178 -35.36 19.33 18.37
CA ASP A 178 -36.42 18.40 18.76
C ASP A 178 -36.57 17.19 17.85
N SER A 179 -35.68 17.04 16.85
CA SER A 179 -35.86 16.10 15.75
C SER A 179 -34.53 15.54 15.27
N ILE A 180 -34.54 14.28 14.83
CA ILE A 180 -33.46 13.64 14.11
C ILE A 180 -33.90 13.43 12.67
N PHE A 181 -33.00 13.74 11.74
CA PHE A 181 -33.17 13.52 10.31
C PHE A 181 -32.11 12.56 9.82
N VAL A 182 -32.52 11.63 8.95
CA VAL A 182 -31.60 10.68 8.32
C VAL A 182 -31.84 10.70 6.81
N ASN A 183 -30.75 10.86 6.06
CA ASN A 183 -30.77 10.69 4.61
C ASN A 183 -30.63 9.20 4.30
N THR A 184 -31.61 8.62 3.63
CA THR A 184 -31.62 7.19 3.30
C THR A 184 -31.64 6.98 1.79
N THR A 185 -31.42 5.74 1.35
CA THR A 185 -31.58 5.36 -0.07
C THR A 185 -32.98 5.62 -0.61
N ASP A 186 -33.99 5.70 0.27
CA ASP A 186 -35.39 5.87 -0.10
C ASP A 186 -35.86 7.33 0.15
N GLY A 187 -34.94 8.26 0.41
CA GLY A 187 -35.19 9.68 0.70
C GLY A 187 -34.92 10.05 2.16
N ILE A 188 -35.30 11.27 2.56
CA ILE A 188 -35.07 11.79 3.91
C ILE A 188 -36.21 11.35 4.84
N LEU A 189 -35.86 10.78 5.99
CA LEU A 189 -36.79 10.49 7.08
C LEU A 189 -36.50 11.42 8.26
N GLY A 190 -37.55 11.90 8.93
CA GLY A 190 -37.47 12.66 10.17
C GLY A 190 -38.25 11.97 11.29
N ALA A 191 -37.72 12.02 12.51
CA ALA A 191 -38.41 11.56 13.71
C ALA A 191 -38.22 12.55 14.85
N LYS A 192 -39.20 12.62 15.76
CA LYS A 192 -39.06 13.43 16.98
C LYS A 192 -37.96 12.83 17.87
N PHE A 193 -37.02 13.66 18.28
CA PHE A 193 -35.89 13.27 19.12
C PHE A 193 -36.16 13.63 20.58
N ALA A 194 -36.76 12.69 21.31
CA ALA A 194 -37.06 12.84 22.74
C ALA A 194 -37.05 11.47 23.45
N ALA A 195 -36.70 11.46 24.73
CA ALA A 195 -36.50 10.24 25.52
C ALA A 195 -37.72 9.28 25.58
N ASN A 196 -38.93 9.81 25.37
CA ASN A 196 -40.17 9.02 25.37
C ASN A 196 -40.61 8.54 23.98
N ILE A 197 -39.83 8.81 22.94
CA ILE A 197 -40.12 8.37 21.57
C ILE A 197 -39.33 7.10 21.27
N ASN A 198 -40.03 6.05 20.86
CA ASN A 198 -39.41 4.80 20.44
C ASN A 198 -38.95 4.90 18.98
N LEU A 199 -37.66 5.14 18.76
CA LEU A 199 -37.07 5.23 17.42
C LEU A 199 -36.95 3.85 16.72
N GLN A 200 -37.12 2.73 17.43
CA GLN A 200 -37.20 1.40 16.81
C GLN A 200 -38.49 1.21 16.02
N PHE A 201 -39.57 1.89 16.42
CA PHE A 201 -40.85 1.78 15.74
C PHE A 201 -40.85 2.64 14.48
N TYR A 202 -40.79 2.00 13.30
CA TYR A 202 -40.77 2.66 12.00
C TYR A 202 -41.88 3.70 11.81
N GLY A 203 -43.05 3.52 12.45
CA GLY A 203 -44.17 4.46 12.39
C GLY A 203 -43.87 5.84 12.97
N ASN A 204 -42.83 6.00 13.79
CA ASN A 204 -42.36 7.28 14.31
C ASN A 204 -41.46 8.05 13.32
N TRP A 205 -40.98 7.40 12.27
CA TRP A 205 -40.23 8.01 11.19
C TRP A 205 -41.19 8.46 10.09
N LYS A 206 -41.10 9.72 9.70
CA LYS A 206 -41.94 10.33 8.67
C LYS A 206 -41.08 10.76 7.48
N PRO A 207 -41.48 10.43 6.24
CA PRO A 207 -40.79 10.94 5.07
C PRO A 207 -40.92 12.47 5.01
N ILE A 208 -39.80 13.14 4.74
CA ILE A 208 -39.77 14.57 4.48
C ILE A 208 -39.90 14.76 2.96
N THR A 209 -40.96 15.45 2.53
CA THR A 209 -41.23 15.70 1.12
C THR A 209 -40.76 17.09 0.68
N ASP A 210 -40.35 17.21 -0.58
CA ASP A 210 -39.58 18.32 -1.18
C ASP A 210 -40.14 19.75 -1.04
N ASN A 211 -41.35 19.96 -0.53
CA ASN A 211 -41.99 21.27 -0.59
C ASN A 211 -41.39 22.34 0.35
N GLN A 212 -40.37 22.02 1.17
CA GLN A 212 -39.73 22.98 2.08
C GLN A 212 -38.21 22.82 2.26
N LEU A 213 -37.53 22.02 1.44
CA LEU A 213 -36.07 21.94 1.52
C LEU A 213 -35.45 23.16 0.81
N PHE A 214 -34.47 23.80 1.46
CA PHE A 214 -33.76 24.95 0.92
C PHE A 214 -33.35 24.68 -0.52
N LYS A 215 -33.82 25.51 -1.47
CA LYS A 215 -33.25 25.49 -2.81
C LYS A 215 -31.77 25.84 -2.66
N PRO A 216 -30.83 24.96 -3.04
CA PRO A 216 -29.42 25.30 -2.98
C PRO A 216 -29.22 26.56 -3.79
N LYS A 217 -28.73 27.62 -3.15
CA LYS A 217 -28.28 28.79 -3.88
C LYS A 217 -27.12 28.31 -4.75
N GLN A 218 -27.21 28.51 -6.07
CA GLN A 218 -26.05 28.21 -6.91
C GLN A 218 -24.97 29.24 -6.59
N TYR A 219 -23.86 28.74 -6.04
CA TYR A 219 -22.66 29.53 -5.81
C TYR A 219 -21.75 29.43 -7.04
N PRO A 220 -20.99 30.48 -7.38
CA PRO A 220 -19.93 30.39 -8.37
C PRO A 220 -18.95 29.29 -7.98
N GLN A 221 -18.50 28.49 -8.96
CA GLN A 221 -17.44 27.52 -8.76
C GLN A 221 -16.10 28.26 -8.74
N ASP A 222 -15.38 28.20 -7.62
CA ASP A 222 -14.02 28.75 -7.52
C ASP A 222 -13.03 27.84 -8.25
N VAL A 223 -11.96 28.41 -8.83
CA VAL A 223 -11.00 27.71 -9.70
C VAL A 223 -10.39 26.44 -9.09
N LEU A 224 -10.32 26.37 -7.76
CA LEU A 224 -9.76 25.23 -7.01
C LEU A 224 -10.81 24.27 -6.45
N ILE A 225 -12.09 24.65 -6.38
CA ILE A 225 -13.18 23.78 -5.92
C ILE A 225 -13.74 23.08 -7.16
N LYS A 226 -13.67 21.75 -7.20
CA LYS A 226 -14.16 20.96 -8.35
C LYS A 226 -15.20 19.94 -7.92
N ASN A 227 -14.83 19.11 -6.96
CA ASN A 227 -15.63 17.98 -6.46
C ASN A 227 -15.59 18.00 -4.92
N PRO A 228 -16.22 18.99 -4.25
CA PRO A 228 -16.24 19.06 -2.79
C PRO A 228 -17.02 17.86 -2.22
N LEU A 229 -16.41 17.14 -1.29
CA LEU A 229 -17.01 15.98 -0.61
C LEU A 229 -17.48 16.34 0.80
N GLU A 230 -16.64 17.04 1.55
CA GLU A 230 -16.94 17.51 2.90
C GLU A 230 -16.42 18.93 3.10
N ILE A 231 -17.10 19.68 3.98
CA ILE A 231 -16.80 21.06 4.30
C ILE A 231 -16.87 21.24 5.81
N GLU A 232 -15.86 21.88 6.38
CA GLU A 232 -15.84 22.25 7.79
C GLU A 232 -15.43 23.71 7.99
N THR A 233 -15.89 24.29 9.10
CA THR A 233 -15.56 25.67 9.47
C THR A 233 -14.88 25.72 10.83
N ASP A 234 -13.71 26.35 10.90
CA ASP A 234 -13.01 26.50 12.17
C ASP A 234 -13.57 27.65 13.02
N ALA A 235 -13.10 27.73 14.28
CA ALA A 235 -13.52 28.76 15.23
C ALA A 235 -13.21 30.21 14.79
N GLU A 236 -12.32 30.39 13.80
CA GLU A 236 -11.97 31.69 13.23
C GLU A 236 -12.83 32.01 11.99
N GLY A 237 -13.77 31.13 11.62
CA GLY A 237 -14.66 31.30 10.47
C GLY A 237 -14.03 30.93 9.14
N LYS A 238 -12.92 30.20 9.13
CA LYS A 238 -12.27 29.74 7.90
C LYS A 238 -12.85 28.41 7.45
N VAL A 239 -12.95 28.28 6.13
CA VAL A 239 -13.56 27.14 5.46
C VAL A 239 -12.47 26.19 5.00
N TRP A 240 -12.64 24.92 5.34
CA TRP A 240 -11.81 23.79 4.92
C TRP A 240 -12.67 22.85 4.10
N ILE A 241 -12.18 22.44 2.92
CA ILE A 241 -12.92 21.58 2.01
C ILE A 241 -12.03 20.37 1.68
N ALA A 242 -12.57 19.18 1.86
CA ALA A 242 -12.05 17.96 1.28
C ALA A 242 -12.57 17.88 -0.16
N ASP A 243 -11.70 18.07 -1.15
CA ASP A 243 -12.04 18.01 -2.58
C ASP A 243 -11.41 16.76 -3.21
N ASP A 244 -12.24 15.95 -3.88
CA ASP A 244 -11.81 14.69 -4.51
C ASP A 244 -10.76 14.92 -5.62
N GLY A 245 -10.72 16.10 -6.26
CA GLY A 245 -9.77 16.39 -7.33
C GLY A 245 -8.53 17.19 -6.91
N ASN A 246 -8.56 17.83 -5.75
CA ASN A 246 -7.53 18.76 -5.30
C ASN A 246 -7.01 18.47 -3.89
N GLY A 247 -7.59 17.52 -3.15
CA GLY A 247 -7.24 17.25 -1.76
C GLY A 247 -7.74 18.35 -0.81
N LEU A 248 -6.98 18.66 0.24
CA LEU A 248 -7.37 19.67 1.23
C LEU A 248 -7.17 21.09 0.68
N ILE A 249 -8.26 21.86 0.64
CA ILE A 249 -8.23 23.27 0.26
C ILE A 249 -8.82 24.16 1.36
N SER A 250 -8.28 25.37 1.53
CA SER A 250 -8.79 26.34 2.52
C SER A 250 -8.68 27.78 2.03
N ASN A 251 -9.60 28.63 2.48
CA ASN A 251 -9.62 30.08 2.26
C ASN A 251 -8.78 30.87 3.29
N TRP A 252 -7.90 30.19 4.05
CA TRP A 252 -7.12 30.74 5.16
C TRP A 252 -6.39 32.07 4.87
N GLU A 253 -5.99 32.35 3.62
CA GLU A 253 -5.27 33.58 3.22
C GLU A 253 -6.11 34.52 2.32
N GLY A 254 -7.44 34.44 2.37
CA GLY A 254 -8.33 35.32 1.60
C GLY A 254 -8.61 34.85 0.17
N SER A 255 -7.99 33.76 -0.28
CA SER A 255 -8.36 32.98 -1.45
C SER A 255 -8.20 31.49 -1.15
N PHE A 256 -8.95 30.64 -1.85
CA PHE A 256 -8.75 29.19 -1.73
C PHE A 256 -7.33 28.83 -2.16
N LYS A 257 -6.66 27.98 -1.38
CA LYS A 257 -5.34 27.41 -1.65
C LYS A 257 -5.36 25.92 -1.38
N ASN A 258 -4.52 25.18 -2.11
CA ASN A 258 -4.31 23.75 -1.91
C ASN A 258 -3.19 23.52 -0.89
N TYR A 259 -3.45 22.66 0.09
CA TYR A 259 -2.53 22.30 1.18
C TYR A 259 -2.05 20.85 1.10
N SER A 260 -2.48 20.09 0.08
CA SER A 260 -2.00 18.73 -0.19
C SER A 260 -0.65 18.75 -0.91
N PRO A 261 0.20 17.71 -0.74
CA PRO A 261 1.47 17.60 -1.46
C PRO A 261 1.28 17.66 -2.98
N SER A 262 2.22 18.31 -3.67
CA SER A 262 2.23 18.46 -5.13
C SER A 262 2.27 17.10 -5.84
N GLY A 263 1.36 16.89 -6.79
CA GLY A 263 1.20 15.63 -7.53
C GLY A 263 0.49 15.81 -8.88
N PRO A 264 0.54 14.80 -9.76
CA PRO A 264 -0.21 14.79 -11.01
C PRO A 264 -1.71 14.75 -10.71
N LYS A 265 -2.50 15.56 -11.43
CA LYS A 265 -3.96 15.66 -11.23
C LYS A 265 -4.72 14.82 -12.26
N GLY A 266 -5.81 14.21 -11.82
CA GLY A 266 -6.72 13.43 -12.68
C GLY A 266 -6.32 11.96 -12.83
N GLU A 267 -7.13 11.20 -13.57
CA GLU A 267 -6.90 9.77 -13.81
C GLU A 267 -5.62 9.55 -14.62
N ILE A 268 -4.76 8.65 -14.13
CA ILE A 268 -3.51 8.26 -14.76
C ILE A 268 -3.71 6.86 -15.34
N SER A 269 -3.64 6.74 -16.65
CA SER A 269 -3.74 5.46 -17.36
C SER A 269 -2.38 4.78 -17.58
N GLU A 270 -1.28 5.54 -17.50
CA GLU A 270 0.07 5.01 -17.68
C GLU A 270 1.09 5.80 -16.87
N LEU A 271 2.09 5.12 -16.30
CA LEU A 271 3.24 5.72 -15.65
C LEU A 271 4.51 5.00 -16.11
N PHE A 272 5.55 5.75 -16.48
CA PHE A 272 6.84 5.17 -16.87
C PHE A 272 8.00 6.10 -16.54
N TYR A 273 9.16 5.52 -16.31
CA TYR A 273 10.40 6.25 -16.08
C TYR A 273 11.26 6.21 -17.33
N LEU A 274 11.80 7.35 -17.74
CA LEU A 274 12.72 7.47 -18.86
C LEU A 274 13.69 8.62 -18.61
N GLU A 275 14.98 8.39 -18.86
CA GLU A 275 16.03 9.44 -18.81
C GLU A 275 15.99 10.30 -17.52
N SER A 276 15.90 9.66 -16.35
CA SER A 276 15.84 10.35 -15.03
C SER A 276 14.58 11.17 -14.75
N LYS A 277 13.51 10.94 -15.52
CA LYS A 277 12.22 11.59 -15.34
C LYS A 277 11.12 10.55 -15.22
N ILE A 278 10.09 10.88 -14.45
CA ILE A 278 8.86 10.09 -14.41
C ILE A 278 7.85 10.78 -15.32
N TYR A 279 7.17 10.01 -16.15
CA TYR A 279 6.10 10.46 -17.02
C TYR A 279 4.80 9.77 -16.60
N THR A 280 3.71 10.52 -16.63
CA THR A 280 2.36 9.98 -16.48
C THR A 280 1.52 10.38 -17.66
N LYS A 281 0.68 9.47 -18.14
CA LYS A 281 -0.30 9.70 -19.18
C LYS A 281 -1.69 9.55 -18.58
N GLY A 282 -2.56 10.50 -18.88
CA GLY A 282 -3.97 10.48 -18.51
C GLY A 282 -4.76 11.27 -19.55
N THR A 283 -5.70 12.08 -19.09
CA THR A 283 -6.33 13.12 -19.91
C THR A 283 -5.32 14.19 -20.36
N THR A 284 -4.24 14.36 -19.59
CA THR A 284 -3.06 15.18 -19.91
C THR A 284 -1.78 14.37 -19.69
N GLY A 285 -0.65 14.82 -20.21
CA GLY A 285 0.65 14.28 -19.85
C GLY A 285 1.18 15.02 -18.63
N ASN A 286 1.92 14.35 -17.75
CA ASN A 286 2.73 15.02 -16.74
C ASN A 286 4.13 14.45 -16.73
N GLN A 287 5.10 15.30 -16.38
CA GLN A 287 6.49 14.96 -16.18
C GLN A 287 6.88 15.36 -14.76
N PHE A 288 7.57 14.48 -14.04
CA PHE A 288 8.24 14.78 -12.78
C PHE A 288 9.73 14.92 -13.02
N THR A 289 10.30 16.06 -12.63
CA THR A 289 11.73 16.35 -12.69
C THR A 289 12.08 17.35 -11.60
N ASN A 290 13.28 17.28 -11.03
CA ASN A 290 13.74 18.21 -9.99
C ASN A 290 12.78 18.36 -8.80
N ASN A 291 12.18 17.25 -8.36
CA ASN A 291 11.18 17.19 -7.30
C ASN A 291 9.88 17.98 -7.55
N GLU A 292 9.58 18.32 -8.81
CA GLU A 292 8.37 19.03 -9.19
C GLU A 292 7.63 18.35 -10.33
N TRP A 293 6.30 18.37 -10.27
CA TRP A 293 5.41 17.92 -11.34
C TRP A 293 5.10 19.07 -12.30
N GLN A 294 5.20 18.78 -13.61
CA GLN A 294 4.86 19.69 -14.69
C GLN A 294 3.89 19.02 -15.65
N THR A 295 2.76 19.67 -15.94
CA THR A 295 1.83 19.19 -16.97
C THR A 295 2.39 19.50 -18.35
N ILE A 296 2.37 18.51 -19.24
CA ILE A 296 2.82 18.58 -20.63
C ILE A 296 1.73 18.06 -21.57
N ALA A 297 1.79 18.43 -22.85
CA ALA A 297 0.84 17.93 -23.81
C ALA A 297 1.08 16.43 -24.09
N LEU A 298 0.02 15.66 -24.37
CA LEU A 298 0.13 14.21 -24.62
C LEU A 298 1.06 13.85 -25.78
N ASN A 299 1.14 14.70 -26.81
CA ASN A 299 2.04 14.52 -27.95
C ASN A 299 3.51 14.84 -27.64
N GLN A 300 3.81 15.37 -26.45
CA GLN A 300 5.17 15.61 -25.95
C GLN A 300 5.64 14.48 -25.03
N LEU A 301 4.78 13.51 -24.70
CA LEU A 301 5.18 12.34 -23.93
C LEU A 301 6.13 11.46 -24.76
N PRO A 302 7.19 10.89 -24.15
CA PRO A 302 8.04 9.93 -24.82
C PRO A 302 7.26 8.66 -25.22
N THR A 303 7.72 7.98 -26.26
CA THR A 303 7.24 6.63 -26.57
C THR A 303 7.88 5.65 -25.59
N TYR A 304 7.06 4.94 -24.83
CA TYR A 304 7.47 3.85 -23.93
C TYR A 304 6.79 2.55 -24.35
N SER A 305 7.53 1.45 -24.34
CA SER A 305 7.01 0.10 -24.61
C SER A 305 7.41 -0.85 -23.50
N LYS A 306 6.50 -1.76 -23.13
CA LYS A 306 6.72 -2.81 -22.11
C LYS A 306 7.39 -4.07 -22.69
N ASP A 307 8.13 -3.93 -23.78
CA ASP A 307 8.85 -5.03 -24.40
C ASP A 307 10.17 -5.32 -23.70
N VAL A 308 10.66 -6.55 -23.87
CA VAL A 308 11.99 -6.94 -23.37
C VAL A 308 12.89 -7.30 -24.55
N ILE A 309 14.17 -7.01 -24.43
CA ILE A 309 15.18 -7.35 -25.43
C ILE A 309 16.09 -8.41 -24.81
N ASP A 310 16.21 -9.56 -25.50
CA ASP A 310 17.06 -10.66 -25.02
C ASP A 310 18.55 -10.45 -25.34
N ASN A 311 19.39 -11.36 -24.86
CA ASN A 311 20.84 -11.31 -25.05
C ASN A 311 21.30 -11.44 -26.51
N TYR A 312 20.41 -11.80 -27.44
CA TYR A 312 20.68 -11.82 -28.88
C TYR A 312 20.19 -10.55 -29.59
N GLY A 313 19.56 -9.62 -28.86
CA GLY A 313 18.97 -8.41 -29.41
C GLY A 313 17.56 -8.63 -29.99
N PHE A 314 16.92 -9.78 -29.72
CA PHE A 314 15.56 -10.02 -30.18
C PHE A 314 14.56 -9.36 -29.24
N ARG A 315 13.58 -8.68 -29.82
CA ARG A 315 12.54 -7.94 -29.13
C ARG A 315 11.33 -8.84 -28.89
N TRP A 316 10.95 -9.02 -27.63
CA TRP A 316 9.80 -9.81 -27.20
C TRP A 316 8.66 -8.87 -26.80
N GLN A 317 7.53 -9.00 -27.48
CA GLN A 317 6.39 -8.11 -27.37
C GLN A 317 5.11 -8.89 -27.07
N MET A 318 4.36 -8.43 -26.08
CA MET A 318 2.99 -8.92 -25.86
C MET A 318 2.11 -8.49 -27.03
N VAL A 319 1.35 -9.43 -27.59
CA VAL A 319 0.37 -9.20 -28.65
C VAL A 319 -0.95 -9.87 -28.29
N SER A 320 -2.04 -9.54 -28.98
CA SER A 320 -3.39 -10.02 -28.62
C SER A 320 -3.57 -11.54 -28.59
N ASN A 321 -2.67 -12.31 -29.21
CA ASN A 321 -2.73 -13.76 -29.31
C ASN A 321 -1.48 -14.49 -28.78
N GLY A 322 -0.68 -13.83 -27.93
CA GLY A 322 0.48 -14.42 -27.26
C GLY A 322 1.68 -13.48 -27.22
N VAL A 323 2.88 -14.01 -27.50
CA VAL A 323 4.13 -13.24 -27.51
C VAL A 323 4.78 -13.28 -28.88
N ARG A 324 5.08 -12.11 -29.46
CA ARG A 324 5.84 -11.99 -30.70
C ARG A 324 7.30 -11.70 -30.39
N VAL A 325 8.19 -12.48 -30.98
CA VAL A 325 9.63 -12.22 -31.01
C VAL A 325 9.99 -11.66 -32.36
N THR A 326 10.78 -10.59 -32.39
CA THR A 326 11.20 -9.91 -33.63
C THR A 326 12.70 -9.63 -33.60
N GLU A 327 13.39 -9.88 -34.71
CA GLU A 327 14.73 -9.37 -34.94
C GLU A 327 14.63 -8.08 -35.76
N ASP A 328 15.01 -6.94 -35.17
CA ASP A 328 14.78 -5.62 -35.79
C ASP A 328 15.55 -5.44 -37.11
N ALA A 329 16.71 -6.07 -37.26
CA ALA A 329 17.56 -5.97 -38.44
C ALA A 329 17.01 -6.76 -39.65
N SER A 330 16.62 -8.01 -39.45
CA SER A 330 16.14 -8.90 -40.51
C SER A 330 14.62 -8.82 -40.72
N LYS A 331 13.90 -8.21 -39.77
CA LYS A 331 12.43 -8.23 -39.68
C LYS A 331 11.83 -9.63 -39.58
N GLN A 332 12.62 -10.64 -39.24
CA GLN A 332 12.10 -11.96 -38.92
C GLN A 332 11.24 -11.89 -37.66
N THR A 333 10.13 -12.63 -37.67
CA THR A 333 9.22 -12.70 -36.52
C THR A 333 8.84 -14.13 -36.23
N ARG A 334 8.53 -14.39 -34.96
CA ARG A 334 7.93 -15.65 -34.51
C ARG A 334 6.87 -15.36 -33.46
N LEU A 335 5.76 -16.08 -33.55
CA LEU A 335 4.68 -16.01 -32.56
C LEU A 335 4.76 -17.23 -31.64
N TYR A 336 4.75 -16.97 -30.34
CA TYR A 336 4.48 -17.95 -29.28
C TYR A 336 3.00 -17.86 -28.93
N THR A 337 2.28 -18.96 -29.09
CA THR A 337 0.86 -19.11 -28.77
C THR A 337 0.60 -20.49 -28.14
N ILE A 338 -0.67 -20.83 -27.92
CA ILE A 338 -1.05 -22.13 -27.33
C ILE A 338 -0.75 -23.26 -28.30
N GLY A 339 -0.30 -24.39 -27.76
CA GLY A 339 -0.10 -25.64 -28.50
C GLY A 339 1.36 -25.97 -28.77
N LYS A 340 1.66 -27.27 -28.69
CA LYS A 340 2.99 -27.81 -28.98
C LYS A 340 3.40 -27.46 -30.42
N ASN A 341 4.66 -27.08 -30.59
CA ASN A 341 5.30 -26.57 -31.80
C ASN A 341 4.83 -25.18 -32.26
N SER A 342 3.87 -24.57 -31.56
CA SER A 342 3.39 -23.19 -31.82
C SER A 342 3.83 -22.21 -30.74
N GLY A 343 4.74 -22.62 -29.86
CA GLY A 343 5.21 -21.84 -28.72
C GLY A 343 4.77 -22.41 -27.37
N ASN A 344 3.74 -23.24 -27.32
CA ASN A 344 3.28 -23.96 -26.11
C ASN A 344 3.03 -23.06 -24.89
N LEU A 345 2.46 -21.88 -25.10
CA LEU A 345 2.02 -21.03 -23.99
C LEU A 345 0.81 -21.65 -23.26
N PRO A 346 0.69 -21.48 -21.93
CA PRO A 346 -0.49 -21.90 -21.17
C PRO A 346 -1.77 -21.17 -21.61
N SER A 347 -1.66 -19.88 -21.94
CA SER A 347 -2.75 -19.06 -22.44
C SER A 347 -2.25 -18.03 -23.46
N THR A 348 -3.12 -17.60 -24.38
CA THR A 348 -2.86 -16.50 -25.32
C THR A 348 -2.97 -15.13 -24.66
N ILE A 349 -3.60 -15.03 -23.48
CA ILE A 349 -3.71 -13.80 -22.72
C ILE A 349 -2.47 -13.66 -21.85
N VAL A 350 -1.52 -12.86 -22.32
CA VAL A 350 -0.24 -12.58 -21.66
C VAL A 350 -0.32 -11.25 -20.94
N ASN A 351 0.02 -11.22 -19.66
CA ASN A 351 -0.03 -10.02 -18.83
C ASN A 351 1.34 -9.40 -18.60
N THR A 352 2.40 -10.21 -18.66
CA THR A 352 3.77 -9.78 -18.34
C THR A 352 4.81 -10.63 -19.05
N ILE A 353 5.93 -10.00 -19.40
CA ILE A 353 7.15 -10.66 -19.85
C ILE A 353 8.29 -10.08 -19.01
N ALA A 354 9.16 -10.94 -18.49
CA ALA A 354 10.37 -10.56 -17.77
C ALA A 354 11.55 -11.36 -18.32
N ILE A 355 12.73 -10.76 -18.35
CA ILE A 355 14.00 -11.45 -18.61
C ILE A 355 14.75 -11.58 -17.30
N ASP A 356 15.28 -12.76 -17.02
CA ASP A 356 16.08 -12.99 -15.82
C ASP A 356 17.59 -12.81 -16.08
N LYS A 357 18.41 -12.92 -15.04
CA LYS A 357 19.86 -12.67 -15.14
C LYS A 357 20.61 -13.73 -15.97
N GLU A 358 19.98 -14.86 -16.25
CA GLU A 358 20.49 -15.91 -17.11
C GLU A 358 20.00 -15.77 -18.57
N GLY A 359 19.17 -14.77 -18.85
CA GLY A 359 18.58 -14.50 -20.16
C GLY A 359 17.33 -15.33 -20.48
N THR A 360 16.78 -16.06 -19.50
CA THR A 360 15.52 -16.79 -19.66
C THR A 360 14.36 -15.80 -19.70
N ILE A 361 13.46 -16.00 -20.65
CA ILE A 361 12.24 -15.20 -20.81
C ILE A 361 11.11 -15.84 -20.04
N TRP A 362 10.63 -15.16 -19.01
CA TRP A 362 9.50 -15.56 -18.19
C TRP A 362 8.24 -14.85 -18.66
N ILE A 363 7.19 -15.61 -18.89
CA ILE A 363 5.92 -15.17 -19.46
C ILE A 363 4.82 -15.51 -18.46
N GLY A 364 4.15 -14.48 -17.94
CA GLY A 364 2.99 -14.62 -17.08
C GLY A 364 1.70 -14.49 -17.88
N THR A 365 0.78 -15.43 -17.69
CA THR A 365 -0.47 -15.53 -18.43
C THR A 365 -1.68 -15.62 -17.49
N ASN A 366 -2.89 -15.61 -18.04
CA ASN A 366 -4.10 -15.88 -17.25
C ASN A 366 -4.26 -17.34 -16.77
N ASP A 367 -3.41 -18.27 -17.23
CA ASP A 367 -3.43 -19.69 -16.84
C ASP A 367 -2.03 -20.17 -16.45
N GLY A 368 -1.36 -19.40 -15.59
CA GLY A 368 -0.03 -19.70 -15.08
C GLY A 368 1.10 -19.11 -15.90
N ILE A 369 2.26 -19.76 -15.82
CA ILE A 369 3.57 -19.25 -16.21
C ILE A 369 4.21 -20.15 -17.27
N ALA A 370 4.98 -19.53 -18.15
CA ALA A 370 5.86 -20.20 -19.09
C ALA A 370 7.25 -19.57 -19.09
N ALA A 371 8.25 -20.35 -19.46
CA ALA A 371 9.63 -19.92 -19.63
C ALA A 371 10.12 -20.30 -21.03
N VAL A 372 10.94 -19.45 -21.63
CA VAL A 372 11.66 -19.72 -22.88
C VAL A 372 13.12 -19.40 -22.67
N ILE A 373 14.00 -20.36 -22.96
CA ILE A 373 15.44 -20.12 -23.06
C ILE A 373 15.69 -19.68 -24.51
N PRO A 374 16.03 -18.41 -24.77
CA PRO A 374 16.23 -17.94 -26.13
C PRO A 374 17.40 -18.65 -26.80
N ALA A 375 17.29 -18.84 -28.11
CA ALA A 375 18.35 -19.40 -28.93
C ALA A 375 18.54 -18.52 -30.15
N ARG A 376 19.79 -18.38 -30.63
CA ARG A 376 20.09 -17.57 -31.83
C ARG A 376 19.30 -18.02 -33.07
N ASP A 377 18.96 -19.31 -33.14
CA ASP A 377 18.23 -19.94 -34.24
C ASP A 377 16.69 -19.96 -34.05
N ILE A 378 16.15 -19.19 -33.10
CA ILE A 378 14.73 -19.17 -32.69
C ILE A 378 13.72 -19.00 -33.84
N PHE A 379 14.12 -18.35 -34.94
CA PHE A 379 13.28 -18.13 -36.13
C PHE A 379 13.30 -19.31 -37.11
N SER A 380 14.28 -20.22 -37.00
CA SER A 380 14.48 -21.35 -37.91
C SER A 380 14.19 -22.71 -37.25
N ARG A 381 14.19 -22.77 -35.90
CA ARG A 381 13.91 -23.96 -35.11
C ARG A 381 12.68 -23.78 -34.26
N ILE A 382 11.90 -24.86 -34.09
CA ILE A 382 10.81 -24.90 -33.12
C ILE A 382 11.41 -24.97 -31.72
N VAL A 383 11.19 -23.89 -30.96
CA VAL A 383 11.53 -23.76 -29.53
C VAL A 383 10.24 -23.44 -28.80
N ASP A 384 9.70 -24.40 -28.07
CA ASP A 384 8.49 -24.18 -27.28
C ASP A 384 8.83 -23.62 -25.90
N ALA A 385 7.91 -22.83 -25.34
CA ALA A 385 7.94 -22.49 -23.94
C ALA A 385 7.64 -23.73 -23.08
N TYR A 386 8.21 -23.77 -21.88
CA TYR A 386 7.95 -24.80 -20.88
C TYR A 386 7.37 -24.19 -19.61
N THR A 387 6.57 -24.95 -18.88
CA THR A 387 6.09 -24.58 -17.54
C THR A 387 6.94 -25.33 -16.52
N PRO A 388 7.54 -24.65 -15.52
CA PRO A 388 8.26 -25.32 -14.44
C PRO A 388 7.34 -26.24 -13.62
N PHE A 389 7.94 -27.27 -13.02
CA PHE A 389 7.26 -28.21 -12.14
C PHE A 389 7.91 -28.18 -10.77
N ASN A 390 7.11 -28.29 -9.71
CA ASN A 390 7.66 -28.48 -8.37
C ASN A 390 8.21 -29.91 -8.17
N SER A 391 8.83 -30.15 -7.02
CA SER A 391 9.36 -31.46 -6.61
C SER A 391 8.31 -32.59 -6.59
N GLN A 392 7.01 -32.26 -6.58
CA GLN A 392 5.90 -33.22 -6.63
C GLN A 392 5.37 -33.45 -8.06
N GLY A 393 6.01 -32.87 -9.08
CA GLY A 393 5.59 -32.97 -10.48
C GLY A 393 4.33 -32.16 -10.80
N ARG A 394 3.97 -31.17 -9.99
CA ARG A 394 2.85 -30.26 -10.27
C ARG A 394 3.35 -29.03 -11.01
N ARG A 395 2.60 -28.60 -12.03
CA ARG A 395 2.87 -27.35 -12.75
C ARG A 395 2.75 -26.17 -11.80
N ILE A 396 3.73 -25.28 -11.86
CA ILE A 396 3.77 -24.08 -11.02
C ILE A 396 2.68 -23.10 -11.48
N LEU A 397 1.89 -22.59 -10.51
CA LEU A 397 0.84 -21.60 -10.73
C LEU A 397 -0.20 -22.00 -11.81
N LEU A 398 -0.47 -23.31 -11.95
CA LEU A 398 -1.53 -23.78 -12.84
C LEU A 398 -2.89 -23.18 -12.44
N GLN A 399 -3.68 -22.69 -13.40
CA GLN A 399 -4.97 -22.01 -13.18
C GLN A 399 -4.89 -20.68 -12.43
N GLU A 400 -3.69 -20.18 -12.15
CA GLU A 400 -3.49 -18.88 -11.53
C GLU A 400 -3.32 -17.79 -12.60
N THR A 401 -3.98 -16.66 -12.41
CA THR A 401 -3.74 -15.48 -13.23
C THR A 401 -2.48 -14.77 -12.74
N VAL A 402 -1.40 -14.86 -13.53
CA VAL A 402 -0.13 -14.17 -13.27
C VAL A 402 -0.21 -12.75 -13.81
N LYS A 403 -0.13 -11.75 -12.94
CA LYS A 403 -0.29 -10.32 -13.27
C LYS A 403 1.04 -9.66 -13.60
N LYS A 404 2.06 -9.92 -12.80
CA LYS A 404 3.40 -9.35 -12.96
C LYS A 404 4.48 -10.30 -12.48
N ILE A 405 5.61 -10.33 -13.20
CA ILE A 405 6.83 -11.01 -12.80
C ILE A 405 7.94 -9.96 -12.74
N VAL A 406 8.70 -9.93 -11.64
CA VAL A 406 9.95 -9.15 -11.52
C VAL A 406 11.05 -10.03 -10.94
N VAL A 407 12.29 -9.75 -11.33
CA VAL A 407 13.47 -10.54 -10.97
C VAL A 407 14.32 -9.74 -9.99
N ASP A 408 14.67 -10.34 -8.85
CA ASP A 408 15.47 -9.67 -7.84
C ASP A 408 16.99 -9.83 -8.04
N GLY A 409 17.76 -9.18 -7.18
CA GLY A 409 19.22 -9.18 -7.24
C GLY A 409 19.87 -10.57 -7.13
N GLY A 410 19.17 -11.55 -6.54
CA GLY A 410 19.59 -12.95 -6.45
C GLY A 410 18.98 -13.85 -7.53
N ASN A 411 18.49 -13.28 -8.62
CA ASN A 411 17.84 -13.97 -9.74
C ASN A 411 16.53 -14.71 -9.35
N ARG A 412 15.96 -14.45 -8.17
CA ARG A 412 14.69 -15.03 -7.71
C ARG A 412 13.52 -14.32 -8.36
N LYS A 413 12.37 -15.00 -8.45
CA LYS A 413 11.20 -14.50 -9.16
C LYS A 413 10.11 -14.10 -8.18
N TRP A 414 9.80 -12.80 -8.18
CA TRP A 414 8.62 -12.26 -7.52
C TRP A 414 7.45 -12.26 -8.50
N ILE A 415 6.39 -12.98 -8.16
CA ILE A 415 5.25 -13.24 -9.02
C ILE A 415 3.96 -12.78 -8.33
N GLY A 416 3.37 -11.72 -8.86
CA GLY A 416 2.09 -11.19 -8.43
C GLY A 416 0.94 -11.90 -9.13
N THR A 417 -0.07 -12.32 -8.36
CA THR A 417 -1.23 -13.06 -8.86
C THR A 417 -2.54 -12.47 -8.33
N ASN A 418 -3.68 -13.04 -8.72
CA ASN A 418 -4.96 -12.73 -8.06
C ASN A 418 -5.03 -13.26 -6.63
N ASN A 419 -4.17 -14.22 -6.26
CA ASN A 419 -4.20 -14.96 -5.02
C ASN A 419 -2.95 -14.72 -4.16
N GLY A 420 -2.39 -13.51 -4.23
CA GLY A 420 -1.26 -13.06 -3.43
C GLY A 420 0.04 -12.89 -4.22
N LEU A 421 1.10 -12.61 -3.47
CA LEU A 421 2.46 -12.40 -3.95
C LEU A 421 3.32 -13.63 -3.61
N ASN A 422 3.99 -14.18 -4.61
CA ASN A 422 4.81 -15.38 -4.47
C ASN A 422 6.27 -15.06 -4.78
N LEU A 423 7.18 -15.52 -3.93
CA LEU A 423 8.62 -15.50 -4.18
C LEU A 423 9.09 -16.92 -4.45
N PHE A 424 9.66 -17.15 -5.62
CA PHE A 424 10.26 -18.43 -5.99
C PHE A 424 11.78 -18.32 -6.12
N VAL A 425 12.46 -19.45 -5.91
CA VAL A 425 13.88 -19.62 -6.27
C VAL A 425 14.11 -19.33 -7.77
N PRO A 426 15.35 -19.14 -8.23
CA PRO A 426 15.62 -18.74 -9.63
C PRO A 426 15.01 -19.66 -10.68
N THR A 427 14.95 -20.97 -10.43
CA THR A 427 14.40 -21.98 -11.33
C THR A 427 12.86 -22.07 -11.33
N VAL A 428 12.20 -21.40 -10.37
CA VAL A 428 10.75 -21.34 -10.20
C VAL A 428 10.09 -22.70 -9.87
N ASP A 429 10.87 -23.72 -9.57
CA ASP A 429 10.42 -25.05 -9.11
C ASP A 429 10.17 -25.14 -7.59
N GLU A 430 10.70 -24.18 -6.81
CA GLU A 430 10.50 -24.09 -5.37
C GLU A 430 9.98 -22.72 -4.94
N LEU A 431 8.89 -22.72 -4.16
CA LEU A 431 8.31 -21.53 -3.54
C LEU A 431 9.06 -21.24 -2.24
N THR A 432 9.67 -20.05 -2.15
CA THR A 432 10.36 -19.58 -0.94
C THR A 432 9.38 -18.93 0.03
N GLN A 433 8.51 -18.03 -0.46
CA GLN A 433 7.55 -17.30 0.37
C GLN A 433 6.25 -17.06 -0.39
N ASN A 434 5.13 -17.04 0.34
CA ASN A 434 3.82 -16.63 -0.16
C ASN A 434 3.18 -15.63 0.81
N PHE A 435 2.76 -14.50 0.28
CA PHE A 435 2.11 -13.42 1.01
C PHE A 435 0.68 -13.24 0.53
N THR A 436 -0.24 -13.24 1.48
CA THR A 436 -1.69 -13.10 1.30
C THR A 436 -2.21 -12.12 2.34
N GLU A 437 -3.46 -11.66 2.17
CA GLU A 437 -4.19 -10.87 3.17
C GLU A 437 -4.30 -11.59 4.52
N ALA A 438 -4.29 -12.93 4.53
CA ALA A 438 -4.45 -13.72 5.75
C ALA A 438 -3.15 -13.86 6.57
N ASN A 439 -1.97 -13.76 5.93
CA ASN A 439 -0.69 -14.06 6.58
C ASN A 439 0.35 -12.93 6.47
N SER A 440 -0.04 -11.77 5.92
CA SER A 440 0.85 -10.63 5.71
C SER A 440 0.09 -9.31 5.80
N PRO A 441 0.80 -8.16 5.84
CA PRO A 441 0.17 -6.83 5.79
C PRO A 441 -0.50 -6.46 4.46
N LEU A 442 -0.49 -7.34 3.45
CA LEU A 442 -1.19 -7.08 2.19
C LEU A 442 -2.68 -6.78 2.45
N PRO A 443 -3.22 -5.67 1.93
CA PRO A 443 -4.61 -5.27 2.19
C PRO A 443 -5.63 -6.08 1.36
N THR A 444 -5.15 -6.81 0.35
CA THR A 444 -5.93 -7.72 -0.50
C THR A 444 -4.99 -8.69 -1.20
N ASN A 445 -5.49 -9.86 -1.59
CA ASN A 445 -4.74 -10.87 -2.35
C ASN A 445 -4.48 -10.46 -3.80
N GLU A 446 -5.31 -9.59 -4.38
CA GLU A 446 -5.14 -9.20 -5.79
C GLU A 446 -3.93 -8.28 -5.95
N ILE A 447 -2.91 -8.75 -6.67
CA ILE A 447 -1.75 -7.94 -7.07
C ILE A 447 -2.01 -7.32 -8.44
N VAL A 448 -1.88 -6.00 -8.53
CA VAL A 448 -2.06 -5.26 -9.80
C VAL A 448 -0.74 -5.13 -10.54
N ASP A 449 0.32 -4.71 -9.83
CA ASP A 449 1.64 -4.53 -10.42
C ASP A 449 2.75 -4.71 -9.37
N LEU A 450 3.97 -4.96 -9.85
CA LEU A 450 5.19 -5.11 -9.07
C LEU A 450 6.33 -4.35 -9.75
N THR A 451 7.21 -3.77 -8.94
CA THR A 451 8.55 -3.32 -9.36
C THR A 451 9.54 -3.56 -8.22
N ILE A 452 10.83 -3.61 -8.52
CA ILE A 452 11.87 -3.79 -7.52
C ILE A 452 13.00 -2.80 -7.77
N ASP A 453 13.45 -2.12 -6.73
CA ASP A 453 14.78 -1.51 -6.73
C ASP A 453 15.80 -2.58 -6.39
N VAL A 454 16.42 -3.17 -7.40
CA VAL A 454 17.41 -4.24 -7.21
C VAL A 454 18.61 -3.80 -6.39
N VAL A 455 18.94 -2.49 -6.33
CA VAL A 455 20.10 -2.01 -5.58
C VAL A 455 19.84 -2.08 -4.08
N SER A 456 18.67 -1.64 -3.63
CA SER A 456 18.27 -1.72 -2.23
C SER A 456 17.66 -3.06 -1.84
N GLY A 457 17.07 -3.78 -2.79
CA GLY A 457 16.25 -4.97 -2.54
C GLY A 457 14.79 -4.66 -2.18
N GLU A 458 14.35 -3.41 -2.30
CA GLU A 458 12.97 -3.03 -1.98
C GLU A 458 12.01 -3.40 -3.12
N VAL A 459 11.05 -4.27 -2.83
CA VAL A 459 10.01 -4.74 -3.75
C VAL A 459 8.75 -3.92 -3.51
N PHE A 460 8.32 -3.15 -4.49
CA PHE A 460 7.08 -2.39 -4.45
C PHE A 460 5.93 -3.24 -4.98
N VAL A 461 4.83 -3.26 -4.23
CA VAL A 461 3.66 -4.12 -4.44
C VAL A 461 2.41 -3.26 -4.54
N LEU A 462 1.87 -3.12 -5.75
CA LEU A 462 0.64 -2.39 -5.99
C LEU A 462 -0.56 -3.34 -5.91
N THR A 463 -1.55 -2.98 -5.10
CA THR A 463 -2.83 -3.67 -4.96
C THR A 463 -3.99 -2.72 -5.25
N PRO A 464 -5.21 -3.21 -5.50
CA PRO A 464 -6.39 -2.34 -5.65
C PRO A 464 -6.69 -1.47 -4.41
N LYS A 465 -6.17 -1.84 -3.22
CA LYS A 465 -6.40 -1.11 -1.96
C LYS A 465 -5.18 -0.29 -1.51
N GLY A 466 -4.12 -0.20 -2.31
CA GLY A 466 -2.95 0.60 -1.98
C GLY A 466 -1.62 0.00 -2.40
N LEU A 467 -0.58 0.81 -2.22
CA LEU A 467 0.81 0.45 -2.48
C LEU A 467 1.50 0.06 -1.17
N LEU A 468 2.25 -1.03 -1.21
CA LEU A 468 3.13 -1.47 -0.14
C LEU A 468 4.53 -1.67 -0.70
N SER A 469 5.53 -1.76 0.15
CA SER A 469 6.83 -2.33 -0.21
C SER A 469 7.27 -3.37 0.79
N TYR A 470 8.07 -4.32 0.31
CA TYR A 470 8.70 -5.36 1.08
C TYR A 470 10.21 -5.27 0.89
N GLN A 471 10.95 -5.13 1.99
CA GLN A 471 12.41 -5.14 1.95
C GLN A 471 12.89 -6.59 1.83
N SER A 472 13.29 -7.00 0.62
CA SER A 472 13.80 -8.34 0.34
C SER A 472 15.16 -8.58 1.01
N ASP A 473 15.47 -9.83 1.29
CA ASP A 473 16.81 -10.28 1.69
C ASP A 473 17.75 -10.53 0.49
N ALA A 474 17.40 -10.01 -0.69
CA ALA A 474 18.24 -10.03 -1.89
C ALA A 474 18.44 -8.62 -2.44
N SER A 475 19.65 -8.34 -2.92
CA SER A 475 20.02 -7.08 -3.56
C SER A 475 21.00 -7.35 -4.71
N GLU A 476 21.30 -6.35 -5.52
CA GLU A 476 22.28 -6.46 -6.59
C GLU A 476 23.66 -6.78 -6.00
N PRO A 477 24.37 -7.81 -6.50
CA PRO A 477 25.70 -8.14 -6.03
C PRO A 477 26.70 -7.01 -6.33
N LYS A 478 27.73 -6.91 -5.50
CA LYS A 478 28.89 -6.02 -5.71
C LYS A 478 30.01 -6.76 -6.44
N GLU A 479 30.94 -5.99 -7.01
CA GLU A 479 32.13 -6.55 -7.67
C GLU A 479 33.16 -7.07 -6.66
N ASP A 480 33.20 -6.45 -5.47
CA ASP A 480 34.12 -6.79 -4.38
C ASP A 480 33.43 -6.75 -3.01
N LEU A 481 34.12 -7.25 -1.99
CA LEU A 481 33.65 -7.26 -0.59
C LEU A 481 34.08 -6.01 0.22
N SER A 482 34.57 -4.95 -0.40
CA SER A 482 35.02 -3.74 0.32
C SER A 482 33.86 -2.95 0.93
N GLY A 483 32.67 -3.07 0.34
CA GLY A 483 31.45 -2.38 0.75
C GLY A 483 30.58 -3.13 1.77
N VAL A 484 31.06 -4.24 2.35
CA VAL A 484 30.25 -5.07 3.25
C VAL A 484 29.84 -4.32 4.52
N LYS A 485 28.55 -4.36 4.82
CA LYS A 485 27.96 -3.78 6.03
C LYS A 485 27.15 -4.83 6.78
N ILE A 486 27.24 -4.82 8.11
CA ILE A 486 26.49 -5.70 9.01
C ILE A 486 25.60 -4.82 9.88
N PHE A 487 24.28 -5.05 9.85
CA PHE A 487 23.32 -4.27 10.61
C PHE A 487 22.10 -5.12 11.04
N PRO A 488 21.41 -4.76 12.14
CA PRO A 488 21.81 -3.73 13.09
C PRO A 488 23.05 -4.15 13.89
N ASN A 489 23.87 -3.17 14.29
CA ASN A 489 25.04 -3.41 15.12
C ASN A 489 25.26 -2.21 16.07
N PRO A 490 25.11 -2.37 17.40
CA PRO A 490 24.79 -3.60 18.12
C PRO A 490 23.32 -4.03 17.95
N ILE A 491 23.06 -5.32 18.16
CA ILE A 491 21.71 -5.90 18.21
C ILE A 491 21.18 -5.83 19.63
N ARG A 492 20.07 -5.11 19.82
CA ARG A 492 19.43 -4.93 21.13
C ARG A 492 18.59 -6.15 21.53
N PRO A 493 18.31 -6.38 22.83
CA PRO A 493 17.60 -7.57 23.31
C PRO A 493 16.15 -7.64 22.82
N ASP A 494 15.52 -6.47 22.65
CA ASP A 494 14.14 -6.29 22.21
C ASP A 494 13.96 -6.39 20.69
N TYR A 495 15.05 -6.33 19.90
CA TYR A 495 15.00 -6.37 18.44
C TYR A 495 14.50 -7.71 17.91
N GLN A 496 13.28 -7.82 17.39
CA GLN A 496 12.74 -9.09 16.86
C GLN A 496 13.03 -9.33 15.36
N GLY A 497 13.80 -8.46 14.70
CA GLY A 497 14.11 -8.58 13.28
C GLY A 497 15.31 -9.49 12.97
N VAL A 498 15.72 -9.49 11.71
CA VAL A 498 16.88 -10.25 11.23
C VAL A 498 18.12 -9.36 11.18
N MET A 499 19.30 -9.95 11.42
CA MET A 499 20.56 -9.31 11.07
C MET A 499 20.79 -9.45 9.56
N THR A 500 21.15 -8.34 8.92
CA THR A 500 21.43 -8.26 7.49
C THR A 500 22.90 -7.99 7.25
N ILE A 501 23.45 -8.63 6.23
CA ILE A 501 24.78 -8.42 5.71
C ILE A 501 24.62 -8.02 4.25
N SER A 502 24.92 -6.76 3.91
CA SER A 502 24.76 -6.22 2.55
C SER A 502 26.09 -5.87 1.92
N GLY A 503 26.13 -5.73 0.60
CA GLY A 503 27.34 -5.37 -0.13
C GLY A 503 28.22 -6.58 -0.43
N LEU A 504 27.62 -7.77 -0.51
CA LEU A 504 28.29 -9.02 -0.84
C LEU A 504 28.39 -9.19 -2.37
N ARG A 505 29.29 -10.08 -2.80
CA ARG A 505 29.27 -10.64 -4.15
C ARG A 505 28.17 -11.71 -4.25
N ASP A 506 27.77 -12.05 -5.46
CA ASP A 506 26.81 -13.13 -5.68
C ASP A 506 27.31 -14.46 -5.10
N ASN A 507 26.40 -15.30 -4.60
CA ASN A 507 26.68 -16.59 -3.98
C ASN A 507 27.79 -16.61 -2.90
N SER A 508 28.05 -15.48 -2.24
CA SER A 508 29.06 -15.40 -1.18
C SER A 508 28.68 -16.30 -0.01
N ALA A 509 29.62 -17.13 0.44
CA ALA A 509 29.44 -17.93 1.65
C ALA A 509 29.54 -17.04 2.88
N VAL A 510 28.54 -17.12 3.76
CA VAL A 510 28.47 -16.38 5.02
C VAL A 510 28.47 -17.36 6.18
N LYS A 511 29.45 -17.24 7.08
CA LYS A 511 29.57 -18.04 8.29
C LYS A 511 29.62 -17.13 9.52
N ILE A 512 28.84 -17.46 10.53
CA ILE A 512 28.78 -16.70 11.78
C ILE A 512 29.26 -17.61 12.90
N THR A 513 30.24 -17.16 13.66
CA THR A 513 30.79 -17.90 14.80
C THR A 513 30.68 -17.12 16.10
N ASP A 514 30.67 -17.82 17.22
CA ASP A 514 30.93 -17.16 18.51
C ASP A 514 32.42 -16.76 18.62
N ALA A 515 32.77 -16.06 19.69
CA ALA A 515 34.14 -15.60 19.96
C ALA A 515 35.16 -16.74 20.12
N SER A 516 34.73 -17.99 20.33
CA SER A 516 35.62 -19.17 20.39
C SER A 516 35.88 -19.79 19.01
N GLY A 517 35.19 -19.31 17.96
CA GLY A 517 35.28 -19.84 16.60
C GLY A 517 34.30 -20.98 16.31
N ARG A 518 33.39 -21.31 17.24
CA ARG A 518 32.35 -22.32 16.99
C ARG A 518 31.30 -21.75 16.05
N LEU A 519 31.00 -22.49 14.98
CA LEU A 519 29.97 -22.13 14.00
C LEU A 519 28.58 -22.10 14.66
N ILE A 520 27.86 -21.00 14.44
CA ILE A 520 26.52 -20.74 14.95
C ILE A 520 25.49 -20.78 13.81
N TYR A 521 25.86 -20.21 12.67
CA TYR A 521 25.00 -20.10 11.49
C TYR A 521 25.82 -20.05 10.20
N GLU A 522 25.30 -20.63 9.13
CA GLU A 522 25.88 -20.59 7.78
C GLU A 522 24.79 -20.40 6.74
N THR A 523 25.06 -19.57 5.74
CA THR A 523 24.17 -19.34 4.59
C THR A 523 24.97 -18.88 3.37
N LYS A 524 24.30 -18.70 2.23
CA LYS A 524 24.82 -17.99 1.07
C LYS A 524 24.09 -16.67 0.89
N SER A 525 24.72 -15.71 0.22
CA SER A 525 24.03 -14.49 -0.18
C SER A 525 23.02 -14.75 -1.31
N ASN A 526 21.87 -14.09 -1.22
CA ASN A 526 20.93 -13.94 -2.33
C ASN A 526 21.34 -12.66 -3.08
N GLY A 527 22.11 -12.82 -4.16
CA GLY A 527 22.78 -11.67 -4.78
C GLY A 527 23.76 -11.04 -3.79
N GLY A 528 23.61 -9.74 -3.56
CA GLY A 528 24.47 -8.94 -2.69
C GLY A 528 24.09 -8.88 -1.20
N THR A 529 23.10 -9.66 -0.77
CA THR A 529 22.60 -9.63 0.62
C THR A 529 22.48 -11.03 1.22
N ALA A 530 22.79 -11.16 2.51
CA ALA A 530 22.49 -12.34 3.32
C ALA A 530 21.80 -11.91 4.62
N SER A 531 20.96 -12.79 5.18
CA SER A 531 20.25 -12.50 6.43
C SER A 531 20.37 -13.64 7.43
N TRP A 532 20.25 -13.30 8.72
CA TRP A 532 20.26 -14.23 9.83
C TRP A 532 19.21 -13.84 10.88
N ASN A 533 18.29 -14.75 11.20
CA ASN A 533 17.23 -14.55 12.20
C ASN A 533 17.70 -14.63 13.65
N LEU A 534 19.02 -14.65 13.91
CA LEU A 534 19.60 -14.77 15.24
C LEU A 534 19.29 -16.08 15.96
N ASN A 535 18.80 -17.08 15.24
CA ASN A 535 18.65 -18.42 15.78
C ASN A 535 19.90 -19.24 15.48
N ASN A 536 20.34 -20.04 16.45
CA ASN A 536 21.37 -21.04 16.21
C ASN A 536 20.78 -22.27 15.48
N SER A 537 21.62 -23.26 15.20
CA SER A 537 21.23 -24.53 14.56
C SER A 537 20.17 -25.37 15.30
N THR A 538 19.78 -24.97 16.52
CA THR A 538 18.73 -25.62 17.34
C THR A 538 17.48 -24.75 17.47
N GLU A 539 17.33 -23.74 16.62
CA GLU A 539 16.23 -22.75 16.60
C GLU A 539 16.08 -21.92 17.89
N SER A 540 17.03 -22.02 18.82
CA SER A 540 17.07 -21.14 19.99
C SER A 540 17.76 -19.83 19.62
N ARG A 541 17.13 -18.73 20.02
CA ARG A 541 17.67 -17.38 19.83
C ARG A 541 19.01 -17.26 20.54
N THR A 542 20.01 -16.72 19.85
CA THR A 542 21.37 -16.61 20.35
C THR A 542 21.47 -15.72 21.57
N ILE A 543 22.33 -16.13 22.51
CA ILE A 543 22.61 -15.37 23.74
C ILE A 543 23.50 -14.16 23.46
N SER A 544 23.45 -13.18 24.36
CA SER A 544 24.30 -11.99 24.26
C SER A 544 25.79 -12.34 24.23
N GLY A 545 26.54 -11.66 23.38
CA GLY A 545 27.94 -11.94 23.11
C GLY A 545 28.46 -11.22 21.86
N ILE A 546 29.74 -11.42 21.57
CA ILE A 546 30.38 -10.97 20.33
C ILE A 546 30.43 -12.15 19.37
N TYR A 547 29.98 -11.91 18.14
CA TYR A 547 30.00 -12.88 17.05
C TYR A 547 30.89 -12.36 15.93
N MET A 548 31.61 -13.27 15.29
CA MET A 548 32.41 -13.00 14.10
C MET A 548 31.58 -13.37 12.86
N VAL A 549 31.59 -12.52 11.86
CA VAL A 549 30.90 -12.73 10.58
C VAL A 549 31.96 -12.85 9.50
N PHE A 550 32.07 -14.02 8.89
CA PHE A 550 32.98 -14.31 7.78
C PHE A 550 32.18 -14.36 6.49
N CYS A 551 32.57 -13.54 5.52
CA CYS A 551 32.00 -13.53 4.17
C CYS A 551 33.11 -13.90 3.19
N ILE A 552 32.87 -14.86 2.31
CA ILE A 552 33.85 -15.37 1.35
C ILE A 552 33.19 -15.41 -0.02
N ALA A 553 33.84 -14.84 -1.04
CA ALA A 553 33.37 -14.92 -2.41
C ALA A 553 33.28 -16.39 -2.88
N GLU A 554 32.36 -16.72 -3.80
CA GLU A 554 32.17 -18.10 -4.26
C GLU A 554 33.45 -18.74 -4.83
N ASP A 555 34.29 -17.94 -5.50
CA ASP A 555 35.58 -18.35 -6.06
C ASP A 555 36.73 -18.36 -5.03
N GLY A 556 36.47 -17.95 -3.79
CA GLY A 556 37.46 -17.83 -2.72
C GLY A 556 38.49 -16.71 -2.90
N SER A 557 38.32 -15.83 -3.89
CA SER A 557 39.28 -14.77 -4.21
C SER A 557 39.33 -13.66 -3.16
N GLU A 558 38.23 -13.43 -2.46
CA GLU A 558 38.08 -12.37 -1.46
C GLU A 558 37.40 -12.88 -0.21
N SER A 559 37.77 -12.28 0.92
CA SER A 559 37.12 -12.51 2.20
C SER A 559 36.97 -11.22 2.98
N PHE A 560 35.86 -11.09 3.69
CA PHE A 560 35.60 -10.04 4.66
C PHE A 560 35.35 -10.68 6.03
N VAL A 561 35.85 -10.03 7.09
CA VAL A 561 35.60 -10.43 8.47
C VAL A 561 35.08 -9.24 9.26
N GLY A 562 33.86 -9.36 9.75
CA GLY A 562 33.20 -8.38 10.60
C GLY A 562 32.91 -8.88 12.00
N LYS A 563 32.46 -7.98 12.87
CA LYS A 563 32.04 -8.28 14.24
C LYS A 563 30.67 -7.69 14.50
N VAL A 564 29.82 -8.43 15.19
CA VAL A 564 28.52 -7.97 15.68
C VAL A 564 28.40 -8.25 17.17
N ALA A 565 27.85 -7.29 17.90
CA ALA A 565 27.55 -7.46 19.32
C ALA A 565 26.05 -7.64 19.53
N ILE A 566 25.66 -8.71 20.22
CA ILE A 566 24.32 -8.91 20.75
C ILE A 566 24.37 -8.55 22.23
N ILE A 567 23.68 -7.47 22.62
CA ILE A 567 23.74 -6.95 24.00
C ILE A 567 22.62 -7.53 24.86
N LYS A 568 22.76 -7.42 26.19
CA LYS A 568 21.77 -7.84 27.20
C LYS A 568 20.83 -6.71 27.56
#